data_AF-A0AAV2L5Y1-F1
#
_entry.id   AF-A0AAV2L5Y1-F1
#
_cell.length_a   1.000
_cell.length_b   1.000
_cell.length_c   1.000
_cell.angle_alpha   90.00
_cell.angle_beta   90.00
_cell.angle_gamma   90.00
#
_symmetry.space_group_name_H-M   'P 1'
#
loop_
_entity.id
_entity.type
_entity.pdbx_description
1 polymer ?
#
loop_
_entity_poly.entity_id
_entity_poly.type
_entity_poly.pdbx_seq_one_letter_code
_entity_poly.pdbx_strand_id
1 'polypeptide(L)'
;MEEVMEEVMEEVKEEVMEEVMEEVMEEMMFWSKTKDVVHDFTTKNKCYVTMEDTFVGSLLDGLTWCSKEGSKDTFTSGCPEWSDCDNNPVRSFWKTASASFAQAACGKVSVMLNGSIAAPFSPESMFASVEIKNLNPAKVQKLEVVLLTGNKISSCSSPSLKNLQRELPQGIAYGCKEVPESRIEECALQPDLPCGSCW
;
A
#
# COMPACT_ATOMS: atom_id res chain seq x y z
N MET A 1 -26.91 32.98 -4.71
CA MET A 1 -26.00 32.68 -5.83
C MET A 1 -24.84 31.83 -5.34
N GLU A 2 -24.27 32.14 -4.17
CA GLU A 2 -23.26 31.31 -3.48
C GLU A 2 -23.84 29.97 -2.99
N GLU A 3 -25.02 29.98 -2.34
CA GLU A 3 -25.73 28.74 -1.94
C GLU A 3 -26.06 27.83 -3.12
N VAL A 4 -26.49 28.41 -4.25
CA VAL A 4 -26.83 27.65 -5.48
C VAL A 4 -25.58 27.01 -6.08
N MET A 5 -24.41 27.65 -5.94
CA MET A 5 -23.15 27.10 -6.45
C MET A 5 -22.60 26.01 -5.53
N GLU A 6 -22.83 26.10 -4.23
CA GLU A 6 -22.48 25.07 -3.25
C GLU A 6 -23.36 23.82 -3.39
N GLU A 7 -24.67 24.01 -3.60
CA GLU A 7 -25.63 22.94 -3.87
C GLU A 7 -25.33 22.24 -5.22
N VAL A 8 -25.03 23.02 -6.27
CA VAL A 8 -24.57 22.47 -7.57
C VAL A 8 -23.22 21.75 -7.44
N MET A 9 -22.30 22.20 -6.59
CA MET A 9 -21.04 21.48 -6.36
C MET A 9 -21.21 20.21 -5.52
N GLU A 10 -22.20 20.15 -4.62
CA GLU A 10 -22.56 18.94 -3.86
C GLU A 10 -23.27 17.92 -4.76
N GLU A 11 -24.21 18.34 -5.61
CA GLU A 11 -24.87 17.47 -6.60
C GLU A 11 -23.86 16.94 -7.64
N VAL A 12 -22.98 17.81 -8.16
CA VAL A 12 -21.89 17.39 -9.07
C VAL A 12 -20.91 16.47 -8.35
N LYS A 13 -20.66 16.62 -7.05
CA LYS A 13 -19.86 15.63 -6.29
C LYS A 13 -20.56 14.29 -6.19
N GLU A 14 -21.86 14.24 -5.92
CA GLU A 14 -22.59 12.97 -5.80
C GLU A 14 -22.67 12.25 -7.15
N GLU A 15 -23.04 12.93 -8.25
CA GLU A 15 -23.12 12.33 -9.58
C GLU A 15 -21.74 11.90 -10.11
N VAL A 16 -20.70 12.73 -9.91
CA VAL A 16 -19.34 12.38 -10.33
C VAL A 16 -18.78 11.26 -9.46
N MET A 17 -19.09 11.19 -8.17
CA MET A 17 -18.66 10.04 -7.36
C MET A 17 -19.40 8.76 -7.72
N GLU A 18 -20.68 8.81 -8.07
CA GLU A 18 -21.45 7.62 -8.45
C GLU A 18 -21.02 7.08 -9.83
N GLU A 19 -20.80 7.95 -10.83
CA GLU A 19 -20.27 7.54 -12.15
C GLU A 19 -18.79 7.11 -12.09
N VAL A 20 -17.95 7.71 -11.23
CA VAL A 20 -16.54 7.34 -11.09
C VAL A 20 -16.36 6.04 -10.28
N MET A 21 -17.31 5.71 -9.40
CA MET A 21 -17.23 4.48 -8.61
C MET A 21 -17.65 3.21 -9.36
N GLU A 22 -18.33 3.29 -10.50
CA GLU A 22 -18.74 2.08 -11.25
C GLU A 22 -17.66 1.55 -12.22
N GLU A 23 -16.58 2.30 -12.51
CA GLU A 23 -15.54 1.85 -13.47
C GLU A 23 -14.10 1.73 -12.93
N VAL A 24 -13.79 2.11 -11.67
CA VAL A 24 -12.45 1.85 -11.11
C VAL A 24 -12.49 1.45 -9.64
N MET A 25 -12.90 0.22 -9.36
CA MET A 25 -12.57 -0.42 -8.08
C MET A 25 -11.11 -0.91 -8.12
N GLU A 26 -10.16 0.03 -8.08
CA GLU A 26 -8.76 -0.32 -7.87
C GLU A 26 -8.61 -0.98 -6.50
N GLU A 27 -8.03 -2.18 -6.49
CA GLU A 27 -7.73 -2.89 -5.24
C GLU A 27 -6.48 -2.29 -4.60
N MET A 28 -6.57 -1.86 -3.34
CA MET A 28 -5.40 -1.35 -2.64
C MET A 28 -4.35 -2.45 -2.45
N MET A 29 -3.12 -2.15 -2.85
CA MET A 29 -1.99 -3.05 -2.75
C MET A 29 -0.91 -2.47 -1.83
N PHE A 30 -0.73 -3.12 -0.68
CA PHE A 30 0.39 -2.88 0.22
C PHE A 30 1.61 -3.66 -0.23
N TRP A 31 2.78 -3.31 0.30
CA TRP A 31 4.00 -4.03 -0.02
C TRP A 31 5.05 -3.94 1.10
N SER A 32 5.97 -4.90 1.14
CA SER A 32 7.10 -4.88 2.08
C SER A 32 8.32 -5.54 1.47
N LYS A 33 9.36 -4.73 1.25
CA LYS A 33 10.63 -5.13 0.61
C LYS A 33 10.45 -5.68 -0.82
N THR A 34 9.48 -5.13 -1.54
CA THR A 34 9.05 -5.52 -2.90
C THR A 34 8.71 -4.30 -3.76
N LYS A 35 9.17 -3.09 -3.37
CA LYS A 35 8.83 -1.81 -4.00
C LYS A 35 8.96 -1.84 -5.52
N ASP A 36 10.13 -2.24 -6.02
CA ASP A 36 10.43 -2.16 -7.45
C ASP A 36 9.49 -3.08 -8.27
N VAL A 37 9.22 -4.28 -7.76
CA VAL A 37 8.32 -5.25 -8.42
C VAL A 37 6.88 -4.77 -8.40
N VAL A 38 6.40 -4.26 -7.25
CA VAL A 38 5.02 -3.83 -7.13
C VAL A 38 4.75 -2.57 -7.97
N HIS A 39 5.68 -1.61 -8.00
CA HIS A 39 5.54 -0.38 -8.79
C HIS A 39 5.62 -0.65 -10.29
N ASP A 40 6.50 -1.56 -10.74
CA ASP A 40 6.52 -1.98 -12.15
C ASP A 40 5.19 -2.66 -12.54
N PHE A 41 4.64 -3.47 -11.63
CA PHE A 41 3.34 -4.12 -11.82
C PHE A 41 2.16 -3.14 -11.86
N THR A 42 2.00 -2.25 -10.87
CA THR A 42 0.87 -1.31 -10.80
C THR A 42 0.95 -0.19 -11.84
N THR A 43 2.15 0.19 -12.27
CA THR A 43 2.30 1.15 -13.37
C THR A 43 1.68 0.62 -14.66
N LYS A 44 1.89 -0.68 -14.95
CA LYS A 44 1.42 -1.35 -16.18
C LYS A 44 0.03 -1.95 -16.05
N ASN A 45 -0.41 -2.27 -14.83
CA ASN A 45 -1.70 -2.86 -14.53
C ASN A 45 -2.51 -1.94 -13.60
N LYS A 46 -3.57 -1.31 -14.13
CA LYS A 46 -4.39 -0.31 -13.42
C LYS A 46 -5.40 -0.91 -12.42
N CYS A 47 -5.33 -2.22 -12.16
CA CYS A 47 -6.19 -2.85 -11.17
C CYS A 47 -5.80 -2.55 -9.72
N TYR A 48 -4.56 -2.12 -9.50
CA TYR A 48 -4.01 -2.00 -8.15
C TYR A 48 -3.41 -0.62 -7.96
N VAL A 49 -3.66 -0.07 -6.78
CA VAL A 49 -3.10 1.20 -6.35
C VAL A 49 -2.23 0.96 -5.13
N THR A 50 -0.96 1.36 -5.20
CA THR A 50 -0.10 1.45 -4.03
C THR A 50 -0.22 2.82 -3.38
N MET A 51 0.30 2.98 -2.17
CA MET A 51 0.28 4.26 -1.50
C MET A 51 1.09 5.32 -2.28
N GLU A 52 2.17 4.92 -2.95
CA GLU A 52 2.97 5.78 -3.81
C GLU A 52 2.31 6.11 -5.16
N ASP A 53 1.28 5.35 -5.58
CA ASP A 53 0.48 5.68 -6.76
C ASP A 53 -0.56 6.79 -6.47
N THR A 54 -0.82 7.10 -5.20
CA THR A 54 -1.69 8.21 -4.81
C THR A 54 -1.07 9.57 -5.15
N PHE A 55 -1.90 10.62 -5.28
CA PHE A 55 -1.41 11.96 -5.59
C PHE A 55 -0.32 12.45 -4.63
N VAL A 56 -0.51 12.28 -3.32
CA VAL A 56 0.46 12.76 -2.32
C VAL A 56 1.66 11.81 -2.23
N GLY A 57 1.44 10.50 -2.36
CA GLY A 57 2.50 9.51 -2.36
C GLY A 57 3.47 9.69 -3.52
N SER A 58 2.95 9.87 -4.74
CA SER A 58 3.78 10.03 -5.96
C SER A 58 4.65 11.28 -5.94
N LEU A 59 4.19 12.38 -5.33
CA LEU A 59 4.96 13.61 -5.21
C LEU A 59 6.16 13.49 -4.27
N LEU A 60 6.08 12.57 -3.30
CA LEU A 60 7.06 12.44 -2.23
C LEU A 60 7.85 11.13 -2.29
N ASP A 61 7.56 10.27 -3.28
CA ASP A 61 8.24 8.99 -3.41
C ASP A 61 9.73 9.16 -3.74
N GLY A 62 10.56 8.45 -2.98
CA GLY A 62 12.02 8.50 -3.10
C GLY A 62 12.67 9.83 -2.69
N LEU A 63 11.90 10.80 -2.20
CA LEU A 63 12.43 12.08 -1.74
C LEU A 63 12.91 12.01 -0.28
N THR A 64 13.95 12.77 0.01
CA THR A 64 14.43 13.03 1.38
C THR A 64 14.35 14.52 1.66
N TRP A 65 13.74 14.89 2.79
CA TRP A 65 13.63 16.28 3.19
C TRP A 65 13.64 16.44 4.71
N CYS A 66 14.13 17.59 5.15
CA CYS A 66 14.10 18.01 6.55
C CYS A 66 14.22 19.52 6.65
N SER A 67 14.03 20.05 7.86
CA SER A 67 14.37 21.43 8.20
C SER A 67 15.29 21.44 9.43
N LYS A 68 15.85 22.61 9.74
CA LYS A 68 16.67 22.84 10.93
C LYS A 68 15.90 23.71 11.91
N GLU A 69 16.12 23.49 13.20
CA GLU A 69 15.53 24.33 14.25
C GLU A 69 15.87 25.81 14.00
N GLY A 70 14.85 26.66 13.99
CA GLY A 70 14.99 28.10 13.72
C GLY A 70 15.13 28.47 12.23
N SER A 71 15.17 27.52 11.31
CA SER A 71 15.18 27.77 9.86
C SER A 71 13.77 27.68 9.25
N LYS A 72 13.54 28.42 8.16
CA LYS A 72 12.38 28.26 7.28
C LYS A 72 12.71 27.48 6.00
N ASP A 73 13.98 27.10 5.83
CA ASP A 73 14.47 26.42 4.65
C ASP A 73 14.20 24.92 4.74
N THR A 74 14.00 24.31 3.56
CA THR A 74 13.95 22.87 3.38
C THR A 74 15.27 22.38 2.82
N PHE A 75 15.86 21.38 3.46
CA PHE A 75 17.09 20.73 3.02
C PHE A 75 16.77 19.34 2.46
N THR A 76 17.48 18.95 1.41
CA THR A 76 17.42 17.61 0.81
C THR A 76 18.70 16.80 1.06
N SER A 77 19.62 17.35 1.85
CA SER A 77 20.87 16.71 2.24
C SER A 77 21.17 16.98 3.71
N GLY A 78 21.92 16.09 4.35
CA GLY A 78 22.20 16.17 5.79
C GLY A 78 20.94 15.99 6.65
N CYS A 79 19.95 15.26 6.14
CA CYS A 79 18.74 14.90 6.86
C CYS A 79 18.93 13.59 7.63
N PRO A 80 18.18 13.37 8.73
CA PRO A 80 18.23 12.12 9.45
C PRO A 80 17.79 10.95 8.57
N GLU A 81 18.53 9.86 8.63
CA GLU A 81 18.17 8.59 8.00
C GLU A 81 16.99 7.92 8.72
N TRP A 82 16.41 6.90 8.08
CA TRP A 82 15.24 6.18 8.60
C TRP A 82 15.40 5.69 10.05
N SER A 83 16.59 5.23 10.39
CA SER A 83 16.95 4.66 11.69
C SER A 83 17.45 5.66 12.73
N ASP A 84 17.73 6.91 12.35
CA ASP A 84 18.38 7.87 13.25
C ASP A 84 17.45 8.32 14.38
N CYS A 85 16.17 8.52 14.09
CA CYS A 85 15.14 8.78 15.09
C CYS A 85 13.73 8.45 14.57
N ASP A 86 12.81 8.14 15.49
CA ASP A 86 11.46 7.67 15.16
C ASP A 86 10.55 8.72 14.50
N ASN A 87 10.81 10.00 14.78
CA ASN A 87 9.96 11.12 14.39
C ASN A 87 10.67 12.08 13.42
N ASN A 88 11.60 11.58 12.60
CA ASN A 88 12.16 12.39 11.51
C ASN A 88 11.05 12.74 10.48
N PRO A 89 11.19 13.82 9.70
CA PRO A 89 10.12 14.30 8.82
C PRO A 89 9.64 13.26 7.80
N VAL A 90 10.57 12.58 7.10
CA VAL A 90 10.25 11.57 6.08
C VAL A 90 9.53 10.38 6.71
N ARG A 91 10.05 9.83 7.80
CA ARG A 91 9.45 8.68 8.48
C ARG A 91 8.09 9.03 9.09
N SER A 92 7.94 10.24 9.63
CA SER A 92 6.66 10.71 10.19
C SER A 92 5.62 10.84 9.09
N PHE A 93 6.00 11.45 7.96
CA PHE A 93 5.14 11.55 6.79
C PHE A 93 4.65 10.17 6.33
N TRP A 94 5.56 9.22 6.07
CA TRP A 94 5.16 7.90 5.58
C TRP A 94 4.34 7.12 6.61
N LYS A 95 4.63 7.23 7.92
CA LYS A 95 3.75 6.65 8.97
C LYS A 95 2.33 7.19 8.88
N THR A 96 2.15 8.50 8.74
CA THR A 96 0.84 9.14 8.65
C THR A 96 0.13 8.79 7.33
N ALA A 97 0.85 8.82 6.22
CA ALA A 97 0.32 8.47 4.90
C ALA A 97 -0.11 6.99 4.85
N SER A 98 0.76 6.07 5.28
CA SER A 98 0.44 4.63 5.38
C SER A 98 -0.75 4.34 6.29
N ALA A 99 -0.86 5.01 7.44
CA ALA A 99 -2.03 4.87 8.31
C ALA A 99 -3.32 5.32 7.62
N SER A 100 -3.27 6.46 6.93
CA SER A 100 -4.43 7.02 6.21
C SER A 100 -4.83 6.13 5.03
N PHE A 101 -3.85 5.63 4.27
CA PHE A 101 -4.06 4.68 3.18
C PHE A 101 -4.73 3.39 3.67
N ALA A 102 -4.24 2.82 4.79
CA ALA A 102 -4.85 1.64 5.40
C ALA A 102 -6.27 1.87 5.94
N GLN A 103 -6.56 3.06 6.49
CA GLN A 103 -7.90 3.42 6.98
C GLN A 103 -8.92 3.61 5.84
N ALA A 104 -8.45 4.05 4.68
CA ALA A 104 -9.26 4.23 3.48
C ALA A 104 -9.59 2.90 2.79
N ALA A 105 -8.84 1.83 3.09
CA ALA A 105 -9.00 0.53 2.46
C ALA A 105 -10.38 -0.10 2.71
N CYS A 106 -10.89 -0.76 1.67
CA CYS A 106 -12.17 -1.46 1.71
C CYS A 106 -12.17 -2.67 0.76
N GLY A 107 -13.16 -3.57 0.93
CA GLY A 107 -13.32 -4.74 0.07
C GLY A 107 -12.18 -5.75 0.24
N LYS A 108 -11.66 -6.27 -0.87
CA LYS A 108 -10.49 -7.13 -0.89
C LYS A 108 -9.25 -6.25 -1.05
N VAL A 109 -8.22 -6.51 -0.26
CA VAL A 109 -6.92 -5.84 -0.34
C VAL A 109 -5.82 -6.87 -0.49
N SER A 110 -4.70 -6.47 -1.10
CA SER A 110 -3.55 -7.35 -1.30
C SER A 110 -2.29 -6.80 -0.65
N VAL A 111 -1.37 -7.68 -0.25
CA VAL A 111 -0.02 -7.29 0.17
C VAL A 111 1.02 -8.12 -0.56
N MET A 112 1.95 -7.47 -1.24
CA MET A 112 3.08 -8.13 -1.90
C MET A 112 4.27 -8.24 -0.94
N LEU A 113 4.69 -9.45 -0.59
CA LEU A 113 5.78 -9.71 0.37
C LEU A 113 6.94 -10.44 -0.28
N ASN A 114 8.16 -10.16 0.17
CA ASN A 114 9.36 -10.80 -0.33
C ASN A 114 9.55 -12.20 0.30
N GLY A 115 9.34 -13.28 -0.45
CA GLY A 115 9.55 -14.66 0.01
C GLY A 115 11.00 -15.15 -0.04
N SER A 116 11.92 -14.34 -0.59
CA SER A 116 13.36 -14.61 -0.62
C SER A 116 14.08 -14.15 0.66
N ILE A 117 13.35 -13.82 1.72
CA ILE A 117 13.89 -13.49 3.05
C ILE A 117 13.25 -14.34 4.15
N ALA A 118 13.94 -14.49 5.28
CA ALA A 118 13.49 -15.33 6.41
C ALA A 118 12.21 -14.82 7.09
N ALA A 119 12.01 -13.51 7.12
CA ALA A 119 10.84 -12.87 7.72
C ALA A 119 10.20 -11.87 6.73
N PRO A 120 9.34 -12.35 5.81
CA PRO A 120 8.59 -11.49 4.89
C PRO A 120 7.67 -10.51 5.63
N PHE A 121 7.10 -10.97 6.75
CA PHE A 121 6.41 -10.14 7.73
C PHE A 121 7.31 -9.93 8.95
N SER A 122 7.66 -8.68 9.24
CA SER A 122 8.54 -8.28 10.35
C SER A 122 7.84 -7.17 11.15
N PRO A 123 7.78 -7.28 12.50
CA PRO A 123 7.09 -6.30 13.35
C PRO A 123 7.58 -4.85 13.19
N GLU A 124 8.80 -4.67 12.71
CA GLU A 124 9.46 -3.37 12.50
C GLU A 124 9.11 -2.73 11.14
N SER A 125 8.46 -3.45 10.22
CA SER A 125 8.08 -2.92 8.91
C SER A 125 6.93 -1.92 9.02
N MET A 126 6.79 -1.02 8.03
CA MET A 126 5.65 -0.11 7.97
C MET A 126 4.32 -0.90 7.91
N PHE A 127 4.30 -1.96 7.09
CA PHE A 127 3.14 -2.82 6.95
C PHE A 127 2.67 -3.42 8.28
N ALA A 128 3.58 -4.01 9.06
CA ALA A 128 3.23 -4.62 10.35
C ALA A 128 2.96 -3.59 11.44
N SER A 129 3.82 -2.58 11.54
CA SER A 129 3.79 -1.64 12.67
C SER A 129 2.69 -0.59 12.56
N VAL A 130 2.26 -0.26 11.34
CA VAL A 130 1.30 0.80 11.03
C VAL A 130 0.11 0.27 10.24
N GLU A 131 0.31 -0.25 9.04
CA GLU A 131 -0.78 -0.45 8.06
C GLU A 131 -1.78 -1.52 8.51
N ILE A 132 -1.31 -2.72 8.91
CA ILE A 132 -2.15 -3.81 9.43
C ILE A 132 -3.05 -3.34 10.57
N LYS A 133 -2.51 -2.52 11.48
CA LYS A 133 -3.23 -2.04 12.67
C LYS A 133 -4.29 -0.98 12.35
N ASN A 134 -4.20 -0.37 11.17
CA ASN A 134 -5.10 0.68 10.70
C ASN A 134 -6.17 0.16 9.72
N LEU A 135 -6.13 -1.13 9.34
CA LEU A 135 -7.19 -1.74 8.55
C LEU A 135 -8.51 -1.78 9.34
N ASN A 136 -9.59 -1.34 8.71
CA ASN A 136 -10.91 -1.34 9.33
C ASN A 136 -11.66 -2.66 9.01
N PRO A 137 -11.90 -3.55 9.99
CA PRO A 137 -12.59 -4.82 9.74
C PRO A 137 -14.07 -4.68 9.32
N ALA A 138 -14.67 -3.50 9.47
CA ALA A 138 -16.01 -3.22 8.95
C ALA A 138 -16.01 -2.91 7.44
N LYS A 139 -14.87 -2.48 6.88
CA LYS A 139 -14.73 -2.13 5.46
C LYS A 139 -13.95 -3.16 4.65
N VAL A 140 -12.90 -3.72 5.25
CA VAL A 140 -12.00 -4.69 4.62
C VAL A 140 -12.52 -6.10 4.89
N GLN A 141 -12.82 -6.83 3.83
CA GLN A 141 -13.37 -8.19 3.86
C GLN A 141 -12.27 -9.24 3.87
N LYS A 142 -11.18 -9.01 3.12
CA LYS A 142 -10.09 -9.97 2.94
C LYS A 142 -8.75 -9.29 2.69
N LEU A 143 -7.70 -9.81 3.32
CA LEU A 143 -6.31 -9.56 2.97
C LEU A 143 -5.74 -10.79 2.23
N GLU A 144 -5.30 -10.61 0.99
CA GLU A 144 -4.58 -11.62 0.21
C GLU A 144 -3.07 -11.33 0.21
N VAL A 145 -2.28 -12.25 0.75
CA VAL A 145 -0.82 -12.16 0.69
C VAL A 145 -0.33 -12.72 -0.65
N VAL A 146 0.37 -11.90 -1.42
CA VAL A 146 1.12 -12.31 -2.62
C VAL A 146 2.59 -12.45 -2.21
N LEU A 147 3.00 -13.66 -1.87
CA LEU A 147 4.37 -13.96 -1.44
C LEU A 147 5.24 -14.28 -2.66
N LEU A 148 6.12 -13.36 -3.03
CA LEU A 148 7.02 -13.52 -4.17
C LEU A 148 8.06 -14.60 -3.90
N THR A 149 8.04 -15.68 -4.68
CA THR A 149 8.98 -16.79 -4.57
C THR A 149 10.07 -16.69 -5.64
N GLY A 150 11.28 -16.31 -5.23
CA GLY A 150 12.50 -16.44 -6.03
C GLY A 150 13.37 -17.57 -5.49
N ASN A 151 14.43 -17.23 -4.76
CA ASN A 151 15.22 -18.17 -3.98
C ASN A 151 14.44 -18.53 -2.70
N LYS A 152 13.53 -19.50 -2.82
CA LYS A 152 12.50 -19.85 -1.83
C LYS A 152 13.06 -20.10 -0.41
N ILE A 153 13.09 -19.06 0.40
CA ILE A 153 13.48 -19.09 1.82
C ILE A 153 12.24 -19.17 2.71
N SER A 154 11.18 -18.45 2.36
CA SER A 154 9.89 -18.45 3.05
C SER A 154 8.76 -19.00 2.19
N SER A 155 7.70 -19.45 2.87
CA SER A 155 6.46 -19.97 2.29
C SER A 155 5.27 -19.37 3.02
N CYS A 156 4.05 -19.57 2.51
CA CYS A 156 2.83 -19.18 3.21
C CYS A 156 2.67 -19.87 4.58
N SER A 157 3.39 -20.98 4.80
CA SER A 157 3.43 -21.71 6.07
C SER A 157 4.50 -21.21 7.06
N SER A 158 5.34 -20.26 6.65
CA SER A 158 6.43 -19.75 7.49
C SER A 158 5.91 -19.08 8.78
N PRO A 159 6.67 -19.15 9.89
CA PRO A 159 6.25 -18.58 11.18
C PRO A 159 5.90 -17.09 11.12
N SER A 160 6.63 -16.31 10.33
CA SER A 160 6.36 -14.87 10.09
C SER A 160 4.97 -14.63 9.50
N LEU A 161 4.51 -15.45 8.55
CA LEU A 161 3.17 -15.33 7.96
C LEU A 161 2.07 -15.81 8.92
N LYS A 162 2.38 -16.78 9.80
CA LYS A 162 1.49 -17.12 10.92
C LYS A 162 1.37 -15.96 11.92
N ASN A 163 2.43 -15.18 12.11
CA ASN A 163 2.36 -13.97 12.95
C ASN A 163 1.46 -12.91 12.30
N LEU A 164 1.60 -12.67 10.99
CA LEU A 164 0.70 -11.78 10.23
C LEU A 164 -0.76 -12.18 10.45
N GLN A 165 -1.09 -13.47 10.29
CA GLN A 165 -2.46 -13.95 10.50
C GLN A 165 -3.00 -13.69 11.92
N ARG A 166 -2.14 -13.68 12.94
CA ARG A 166 -2.52 -13.36 14.32
C ARG A 166 -2.66 -11.87 14.59
N GLU A 167 -1.91 -11.03 13.87
CA GLU A 167 -1.96 -9.58 13.99
C GLU A 167 -3.08 -8.94 13.15
N LEU A 168 -3.61 -9.68 12.16
CA LEU A 168 -4.72 -9.24 11.33
C LEU A 168 -5.97 -8.96 12.19
N PRO A 169 -6.64 -7.79 12.02
CA PRO A 169 -7.88 -7.49 12.74
C PRO A 169 -8.94 -8.59 12.58
N GLN A 170 -9.61 -8.92 13.68
CA GLN A 170 -10.69 -9.90 13.66
C GLN A 170 -11.81 -9.46 12.71
N GLY A 171 -12.29 -10.39 11.88
CA GLY A 171 -13.31 -10.12 10.86
C GLY A 171 -12.76 -10.02 9.45
N ILE A 172 -11.45 -9.79 9.28
CA ILE A 172 -10.80 -9.79 7.97
C ILE A 172 -10.37 -11.22 7.61
N ALA A 173 -10.81 -11.74 6.47
CA ALA A 173 -10.37 -13.03 5.97
C ALA A 173 -8.89 -12.99 5.54
N TYR A 174 -8.17 -14.09 5.74
CA TYR A 174 -6.76 -14.22 5.37
C TYR A 174 -6.59 -15.18 4.19
N GLY A 175 -5.89 -14.73 3.15
CA GLY A 175 -5.41 -15.55 2.03
C GLY A 175 -3.89 -15.42 1.89
N CYS A 176 -3.25 -16.46 1.34
CA CYS A 176 -1.84 -16.39 0.96
C CYS A 176 -1.57 -17.24 -0.27
N LYS A 177 -0.88 -16.64 -1.25
CA LYS A 177 -0.45 -17.25 -2.50
C LYS A 177 1.06 -17.09 -2.67
N GLU A 178 1.72 -18.20 -2.98
CA GLU A 178 3.12 -18.20 -3.39
C GLU A 178 3.19 -18.01 -4.90
N VAL A 179 3.88 -16.97 -5.35
CA VAL A 179 3.87 -16.56 -6.75
C VAL A 179 5.29 -16.31 -7.22
N PRO A 180 5.77 -16.96 -8.29
CA PRO A 180 7.07 -16.62 -8.86
C PRO A 180 7.11 -15.16 -9.31
N GLU A 181 8.23 -14.47 -9.08
CA GLU A 181 8.40 -13.08 -9.53
C GLU A 181 8.19 -12.94 -11.03
N SER A 182 8.70 -13.91 -11.81
CA SER A 182 8.49 -13.98 -13.27
C SER A 182 7.02 -14.02 -13.68
N ARG A 183 6.13 -14.60 -12.85
CA ARG A 183 4.69 -14.63 -13.13
C ARG A 183 4.07 -13.23 -12.99
N ILE A 184 4.54 -12.43 -12.04
CA ILE A 184 4.11 -11.04 -11.87
C ILE A 184 4.59 -10.20 -13.05
N GLU A 185 5.84 -10.37 -13.46
CA GLU A 185 6.41 -9.69 -14.64
C GLU A 185 5.64 -10.03 -15.92
N GLU A 186 5.35 -11.30 -16.18
CA GLU A 186 4.51 -11.75 -17.31
C GLU A 186 3.11 -11.12 -17.28
N CYS A 187 2.52 -11.07 -16.08
CA CYS A 187 1.21 -10.46 -15.87
C CYS A 187 1.20 -8.95 -16.14
N ALA A 188 2.28 -8.25 -15.77
CA ALA A 188 2.41 -6.82 -16.00
C ALA A 188 2.43 -6.48 -17.50
N LEU A 189 2.75 -7.45 -18.37
CA LEU A 189 2.71 -7.30 -19.83
C LEU A 189 1.32 -7.56 -20.45
N GLN A 190 0.33 -7.97 -19.65
CA GLN A 190 -1.02 -8.33 -20.10
C GLN A 190 -2.07 -7.45 -19.41
N PRO A 191 -2.25 -6.20 -19.84
CA PRO A 191 -3.13 -5.23 -19.17
C PRO A 191 -4.62 -5.62 -19.22
N ASP A 192 -5.02 -6.48 -20.16
CA ASP A 192 -6.40 -6.94 -20.32
C ASP A 192 -6.77 -8.10 -19.37
N LEU A 193 -5.82 -8.61 -18.57
CA LEU A 193 -6.11 -9.68 -17.61
C LEU A 193 -6.98 -9.15 -16.46
N PRO A 194 -8.04 -9.88 -16.06
CA PRO A 194 -8.84 -9.52 -14.90
C PRO A 194 -7.99 -9.45 -13.62
N CYS A 195 -8.27 -8.45 -12.79
CA CYS A 195 -7.58 -8.19 -11.53
C CYS A 195 -7.55 -9.45 -10.64
N GLY A 196 -6.35 -9.88 -10.26
CA GLY A 196 -6.16 -11.05 -9.38
C GLY A 196 -5.94 -12.37 -10.12
N SER A 197 -6.07 -12.41 -11.45
CA SER A 197 -5.70 -13.60 -12.27
C SER A 197 -4.20 -13.89 -12.27
N CYS A 198 -3.41 -13.00 -11.66
CA CYS A 198 -1.97 -13.11 -11.52
C CYS A 198 -1.55 -14.01 -10.35
N TRP A 199 -2.47 -14.42 -9.46
CA TRP A 199 -2.17 -15.28 -8.29
C TRP A 199 -3.32 -16.14 -7.75
#